data_AF-A0A7S0JG01-F1
#
_entry.id   AF-A0A7S0JG01-F1
#
_cell.length_a   1.000
_cell.length_b   1.000
_cell.length_c   1.000
_cell.angle_alpha   90.00
_cell.angle_beta   90.00
_cell.angle_gamma   90.00
#
_symmetry.space_group_name_H-M   'P 1'
#
loop_
_entity.id
_entity.type
_entity.pdbx_description
1 polymer ?
#
loop_
_entity_poly.entity_id
_entity_poly.type
_entity_poly.pdbx_seq_one_letter_code
_entity_poly.pdbx_strand_id
1 'polypeptide(L)'
;ALCRVVAWLTVNSMRSETAQFNLLCEQKTRNLCRKAAFRQLIEQRDAVGTRGAAPSLSAAVTVFRDRLDHALSNVDAPEAISRSESIREYAKANEAFVRGEGAAETLERVLAAVGGGAAGEEAALAFEGEQEQEQETEQETEQQQQQQQEQETEQ
;
A
#
# COMPACT_ATOMS: atom_id res chain seq x y z
N ALA A 1 -35.36 9.05 -4.83
CA ALA A 1 -34.58 7.96 -4.18
C ALA A 1 -33.43 7.49 -5.07
N LEU A 2 -33.70 6.96 -6.27
CA LEU A 2 -32.68 6.44 -7.20
C LEU A 2 -31.52 7.41 -7.51
N CYS A 3 -31.78 8.69 -7.76
CA CYS A 3 -30.70 9.66 -8.03
C CYS A 3 -29.72 9.83 -6.86
N ARG A 4 -30.19 9.70 -5.61
CA ARG A 4 -29.32 9.75 -4.42
C ARG A 4 -28.44 8.50 -4.33
N VAL A 5 -29.01 7.33 -4.63
CA VAL A 5 -28.29 6.06 -4.66
C VAL A 5 -27.23 6.08 -5.77
N VAL A 6 -27.58 6.53 -6.97
CA VAL A 6 -26.64 6.65 -8.09
C VAL A 6 -25.53 7.65 -7.76
N ALA A 7 -25.86 8.82 -7.21
CA ALA A 7 -24.86 9.81 -6.80
C ALA A 7 -23.90 9.24 -5.74
N TRP A 8 -24.41 8.51 -4.75
CA TRP A 8 -23.59 7.86 -3.72
C TRP A 8 -22.68 6.78 -4.33
N LEU A 9 -23.20 5.92 -5.21
CA LEU A 9 -22.41 4.90 -5.90
C LEU A 9 -21.30 5.51 -6.75
N THR A 10 -21.57 6.60 -7.47
CA THR A 10 -20.56 7.29 -8.28
C THR A 10 -19.44 7.87 -7.41
N VAL A 11 -19.77 8.52 -6.29
CA VAL A 11 -18.78 9.07 -5.36
C VAL A 11 -17.91 7.96 -4.78
N ASN A 12 -18.51 6.83 -4.38
CA ASN A 12 -17.73 5.71 -3.86
C ASN A 12 -16.86 5.03 -4.93
N SER A 13 -17.31 4.93 -6.18
CA SER A 13 -16.48 4.47 -7.30
C SER A 13 -15.25 5.35 -7.46
N MET A 14 -15.41 6.68 -7.45
CA MET A 14 -14.29 7.63 -7.56
C MET A 14 -13.30 7.50 -6.39
N ARG A 15 -13.79 7.23 -5.18
CA ARG A 15 -12.95 7.02 -4.00
C ARG A 15 -12.12 5.74 -4.13
N SER A 16 -12.75 4.63 -4.51
CA SER A 16 -12.02 3.37 -4.75
C SER A 16 -11.00 3.48 -5.88
N GLU A 17 -11.34 4.17 -6.98
CA GLU A 17 -10.41 4.47 -8.07
C GLU A 17 -9.20 5.30 -7.62
N THR A 18 -9.41 6.24 -6.69
CA THR A 18 -8.33 7.04 -6.10
C THR A 18 -7.37 6.16 -5.28
N ALA A 19 -7.90 5.28 -4.42
CA ALA A 19 -7.09 4.34 -3.65
C ALA A 19 -6.28 3.40 -4.56
N GLN A 20 -6.92 2.84 -5.59
CA GLN A 20 -6.25 2.00 -6.59
C GLN A 20 -5.16 2.75 -7.37
N PHE A 21 -5.42 4.00 -7.75
CA PHE A 21 -4.45 4.86 -8.41
C PHE A 21 -3.20 5.09 -7.54
N ASN A 22 -3.41 5.33 -6.25
CA ASN A 22 -2.34 5.54 -5.29
C ASN A 22 -1.50 4.27 -5.02
N LEU A 23 -2.14 3.10 -4.94
CA LEU A 23 -1.45 1.81 -4.93
C LEU A 23 -0.59 1.61 -6.19
N LEU A 24 -1.12 1.95 -7.37
CA LEU A 24 -0.40 1.84 -8.63
C LEU A 24 0.82 2.78 -8.68
N CYS A 25 0.69 4.01 -8.17
CA CYS A 25 1.78 4.97 -8.06
C CYS A 25 2.93 4.43 -7.18
N GLU A 26 2.62 3.83 -6.04
CA GLU A 26 3.65 3.16 -5.24
C GLU A 26 4.29 1.99 -5.98
N GLN A 27 3.48 1.15 -6.62
CA GLN A 27 3.99 0.01 -7.37
C GLN A 27 4.92 0.45 -8.50
N LYS A 28 4.61 1.56 -9.19
CA LYS A 28 5.48 2.17 -10.21
C LYS A 28 6.83 2.56 -9.61
N THR A 29 6.85 3.22 -8.45
CA THR A 29 8.09 3.59 -7.75
C THR A 29 8.90 2.37 -7.33
N ARG A 30 8.26 1.34 -6.75
CA ARG A 30 8.93 0.07 -6.41
C ARG A 30 9.52 -0.60 -7.64
N ASN A 31 8.75 -0.68 -8.73
CA ASN A 31 9.18 -1.29 -9.98
C ASN A 31 10.38 -0.57 -10.60
N LEU A 32 10.45 0.76 -10.48
CA LEU A 32 11.59 1.54 -10.93
C LEU A 32 12.87 1.11 -10.21
N CYS A 33 12.82 1.05 -8.88
CA CYS A 33 13.94 0.61 -8.06
C CYS A 33 14.31 -0.85 -8.33
N ARG A 34 13.31 -1.74 -8.42
CA ARG A 34 13.49 -3.17 -8.71
C ARG A 34 14.13 -3.40 -10.08
N LYS A 35 13.75 -2.65 -11.12
CA LYS A 35 14.38 -2.75 -12.45
C LYS A 35 15.86 -2.37 -12.41
N ALA A 36 16.21 -1.27 -11.73
CA ALA A 36 17.60 -0.85 -11.59
C ALA A 36 18.41 -1.87 -10.77
N ALA A 37 17.88 -2.31 -9.63
CA ALA A 37 18.49 -3.35 -8.80
C ALA A 37 18.68 -4.67 -9.56
N PHE A 38 17.70 -5.08 -10.38
CA PHE A 38 17.79 -6.30 -11.17
C PHE A 38 18.91 -6.25 -12.21
N ARG A 39 19.07 -5.12 -12.92
CA ARG A 39 20.19 -4.93 -13.86
C ARG A 39 21.53 -5.09 -13.15
N GLN A 40 21.68 -4.44 -12.00
CA GLN A 40 22.89 -4.56 -11.19
C GLN A 40 23.17 -6.00 -10.76
N LEU A 41 22.13 -6.75 -10.35
CA LEU A 41 22.28 -8.16 -9.96
C LEU A 41 22.68 -9.05 -11.15
N ILE A 42 22.17 -8.77 -12.35
CA ILE A 42 22.56 -9.50 -13.57
C ILE A 42 24.03 -9.22 -13.93
N GLU A 43 24.43 -7.95 -13.91
CA GLU A 43 25.80 -7.53 -14.25
C GLU A 43 26.84 -8.12 -13.30
N GLN A 44 26.49 -8.26 -12.02
CA GLN A 44 27.37 -8.75 -10.97
C GLN A 44 27.03 -10.18 -10.52
N ARG A 45 26.37 -10.97 -11.38
CA ARG A 45 25.84 -12.29 -11.03
C ARG A 45 26.88 -13.24 -10.44
N ASP A 46 28.13 -13.16 -10.92
CA ASP A 46 29.22 -14.05 -10.49
C ASP A 46 29.69 -13.74 -9.05
N ALA A 47 29.41 -12.54 -8.56
CA ALA A 47 29.71 -12.12 -7.19
C ALA A 47 28.54 -12.36 -6.21
N VAL A 48 27.33 -12.66 -6.70
CA VAL A 48 26.15 -12.91 -5.86
C VAL A 48 26.38 -14.15 -4.99
N GLY A 49 26.17 -14.03 -3.68
CA GLY A 49 26.34 -15.13 -2.73
C GLY A 49 27.78 -15.44 -2.35
N THR A 50 28.75 -14.68 -2.85
CA THR A 50 30.17 -14.83 -2.48
C THR A 50 30.52 -14.01 -1.23
N ARG A 51 31.54 -14.44 -0.46
CA ARG A 51 32.00 -13.72 0.74
C ARG A 51 32.58 -12.33 0.46
N GLY A 52 32.87 -12.00 -0.80
CA GLY A 52 33.39 -10.71 -1.25
C GLY A 52 32.35 -9.82 -1.94
N ALA A 53 31.05 -10.14 -1.83
CA ALA A 53 29.99 -9.37 -2.48
C ALA A 53 29.99 -7.91 -2.03
N ALA A 54 29.92 -6.99 -2.99
CA ALA A 54 29.86 -5.56 -2.71
C ALA A 54 28.59 -5.21 -1.89
N PRO A 55 28.66 -4.24 -0.96
CA PRO A 55 27.49 -3.81 -0.18
C PRO A 55 26.30 -3.38 -1.04
N SER A 56 26.57 -2.84 -2.24
CA SER A 56 25.56 -2.44 -3.21
C SER A 56 24.71 -3.61 -3.73
N LEU A 57 25.27 -4.82 -3.76
CA LEU A 57 24.58 -6.04 -4.17
C LEU A 57 23.57 -6.48 -3.09
N SER A 58 23.94 -6.32 -1.82
CA SER A 58 23.04 -6.54 -0.69
C SER A 58 21.88 -5.53 -0.67
N ALA A 59 22.17 -4.26 -0.98
CA ALA A 59 21.14 -3.24 -1.16
C ALA A 59 20.18 -3.62 -2.31
N ALA A 60 20.70 -4.08 -3.45
CA ALA A 60 19.89 -4.51 -4.59
C ALA A 60 18.94 -5.67 -4.24
N VAL A 61 19.40 -6.66 -3.46
CA VAL A 61 18.54 -7.73 -2.94
C VAL A 61 17.49 -7.20 -1.97
N THR A 62 17.84 -6.21 -1.15
CA THR A 62 16.93 -5.62 -0.15
C THR A 62 15.72 -4.95 -0.81
N VAL A 63 15.87 -4.35 -2.00
CA VAL A 63 14.75 -3.76 -2.78
C VAL A 63 13.62 -4.76 -3.09
N PHE A 64 13.94 -6.05 -3.18
CA PHE A 64 12.96 -7.11 -3.44
C PHE A 64 12.28 -7.67 -2.18
N ARG A 65 12.75 -7.29 -1.00
CA ARG A 65 12.19 -7.76 0.27
C ARG A 65 11.06 -6.81 0.68
N ASP A 66 9.82 -7.26 0.57
CA ASP A 66 8.72 -6.64 1.30
C ASP A 66 8.74 -7.18 2.73
N ARG A 67 9.26 -6.37 3.66
CA ARG A 67 9.25 -6.71 5.08
C ARG A 67 7.84 -6.50 5.62
N LEU A 68 7.18 -7.60 5.93
CA LEU A 68 6.01 -7.60 6.80
C LEU A 68 6.54 -7.48 8.22
N ASP A 69 6.68 -6.24 8.71
CA ASP A 69 7.05 -6.04 10.11
C ASP A 69 5.85 -6.43 10.99
N HIS A 70 5.89 -7.64 11.56
CA HIS A 70 4.88 -8.14 12.51
C HIS A 70 5.01 -7.53 13.91
N ALA A 71 5.83 -6.49 14.06
CA ALA A 71 6.03 -5.79 15.33
C ALA A 71 4.87 -4.80 15.54
N LEU A 72 3.75 -5.30 16.04
CA LEU A 72 2.73 -4.45 16.67
C LEU A 72 3.34 -3.88 17.95
N SER A 73 4.00 -2.73 17.82
CA SER A 73 4.40 -1.93 18.97
C SER A 73 3.14 -1.32 19.57
N ASN A 74 2.94 -1.45 20.88
CA ASN A 74 1.80 -0.91 21.64
C ASN A 74 1.83 0.63 21.74
N VAL A 75 2.48 1.30 20.79
CA VAL A 75 2.71 2.74 20.74
C VAL A 75 1.69 3.33 19.79
N ASP A 76 1.18 4.49 20.16
CA ASP A 76 0.10 5.25 19.52
C ASP A 76 0.02 5.07 18.00
N ALA A 77 -1.21 4.96 17.48
CA ALA A 77 -1.49 4.79 16.05
C ALA A 77 -0.60 5.75 15.23
N PRO A 78 0.18 5.24 14.25
CA PRO A 78 1.08 6.08 13.47
C PRO A 78 0.31 7.26 12.88
N GLU A 79 0.89 8.45 12.97
CA GLU A 79 0.34 9.61 12.27
C GLU A 79 0.17 9.27 10.79
N ALA A 80 -0.98 9.62 10.21
CA ALA A 80 -1.30 9.30 8.83
C ALA A 80 -0.29 9.99 7.90
N ILE A 81 0.69 9.21 7.41
CA ILE A 81 1.66 9.69 6.45
C ILE A 81 0.95 9.79 5.09
N SER A 82 1.02 10.97 4.46
CA SER A 82 0.45 11.14 3.14
C SER A 82 1.09 10.16 2.15
N ARG A 83 0.33 9.68 1.16
CA ARG A 83 0.87 8.74 0.18
C ARG A 83 2.07 9.28 -0.59
N SER A 84 2.04 10.58 -0.88
CA SER A 84 3.13 11.29 -1.53
C SER A 84 4.42 11.26 -0.71
N GLU A 85 4.31 11.30 0.62
CA GLU A 85 5.41 11.24 1.56
C GLU A 85 5.95 9.81 1.70
N SER A 86 5.08 8.80 1.81
CA SER A 86 5.48 7.38 1.75
C SER A 86 6.33 7.08 0.51
N ILE A 87 5.86 7.53 -0.67
CA ILE A 87 6.59 7.35 -1.94
C ILE A 87 7.94 8.06 -1.90
N ARG A 88 8.00 9.27 -1.33
CA ARG A 88 9.23 10.06 -1.21
C ARG A 88 10.23 9.41 -0.27
N GLU A 89 9.79 8.91 0.89
CA GLU A 89 10.63 8.19 1.83
C GLU A 89 11.20 6.92 1.22
N TYR A 90 10.35 6.14 0.54
CA TYR A 90 10.81 4.94 -0.17
C TYR A 90 11.84 5.27 -1.26
N ALA A 91 11.61 6.31 -2.05
CA ALA A 91 12.55 6.76 -3.08
C ALA A 91 13.87 7.24 -2.48
N LYS A 92 13.84 7.95 -1.35
CA LYS A 92 15.02 8.41 -0.61
C LYS A 92 15.81 7.24 -0.04
N ALA A 93 15.14 6.24 0.53
CA ALA A 93 15.78 5.02 1.04
C ALA A 93 16.50 4.22 -0.07
N ASN A 94 16.01 4.33 -1.31
CA ASN A 94 16.51 3.61 -2.48
C ASN A 94 17.16 4.54 -3.53
N GLU A 95 17.70 5.69 -3.11
CA GLU A 95 18.15 6.76 -4.02
C GLU A 95 19.19 6.27 -5.04
N ALA A 96 20.03 5.31 -4.65
CA ALA A 96 21.01 4.67 -5.54
C ALA A 96 20.38 4.06 -6.82
N PHE A 97 19.12 3.63 -6.75
CA PHE A 97 18.37 3.01 -7.84
C PHE A 97 17.50 4.01 -8.62
N VAL A 98 17.21 5.18 -8.04
CA VAL A 98 16.34 6.22 -8.61
C VAL A 98 17.12 7.19 -9.52
N ARG A 99 18.45 7.25 -9.42
CA ARG A 99 19.30 8.13 -10.25
C ARG A 99 19.59 7.59 -11.66
N GLY A 100 19.01 6.45 -12.06
CA GLY A 100 19.19 5.88 -13.40
C GLY A 100 18.54 6.71 -14.52
N GLU A 101 18.85 6.37 -15.77
CA GLU A 101 18.32 7.06 -16.96
C GLU A 101 16.78 7.01 -17.00
N GLY A 102 16.14 8.18 -17.00
CA GLY A 102 14.67 8.35 -17.01
C GLY A 102 13.94 8.01 -15.70
N ALA A 103 14.66 7.51 -14.68
CA ALA A 103 14.11 7.08 -13.41
C ALA A 103 13.63 8.27 -12.56
N ALA A 104 14.47 9.29 -12.42
CA ALA A 104 14.14 10.52 -11.70
C ALA A 104 12.94 11.24 -12.33
N GLU A 105 12.89 11.35 -13.66
CA GLU A 105 11.76 11.97 -14.36
C GLU A 105 10.45 11.20 -14.13
N THR A 106 10.51 9.87 -14.17
CA THR A 106 9.33 9.02 -13.90
C THR A 106 8.86 9.19 -12.46
N LEU A 107 9.77 9.27 -11.49
CA LEU A 107 9.43 9.50 -10.09
C LEU A 107 8.77 10.87 -9.89
N GLU A 108 9.30 11.93 -10.48
CA GLU A 108 8.69 13.27 -10.40
C GLU A 108 7.28 13.29 -10.99
N ARG A 109 7.05 12.60 -12.12
CA ARG A 109 5.70 12.45 -12.68
C ARG A 109 4.76 11.70 -11.75
N VAL A 110 5.24 10.66 -11.06
CA VAL A 110 4.45 9.91 -10.07
C VAL A 110 4.13 10.78 -8.86
N LEU A 111 5.10 11.51 -8.31
CA LEU A 111 4.91 12.42 -7.17
C LEU A 111 3.94 13.56 -7.49
N ALA A 112 4.05 14.15 -8.68
CA ALA A 112 3.12 15.17 -9.15
C ALA A 112 1.69 14.64 -9.28
N ALA A 113 1.52 13.41 -9.76
CA ALA A 113 0.21 12.82 -9.95
C ALA A 113 -0.48 12.42 -8.63
N VAL A 114 0.28 11.99 -7.62
CA VAL A 114 -0.25 11.68 -6.27
C VAL A 114 -0.53 12.96 -5.48
N GLY A 115 0.33 13.98 -5.58
CA GLY A 115 0.15 15.27 -4.90
C GLY A 115 -1.11 16.02 -5.31
N GLY A 116 -1.65 15.77 -6.51
CA GLY A 116 -2.91 16.33 -6.98
C GLY A 116 -4.18 15.70 -6.39
N GLY A 117 -4.09 14.53 -5.74
CA GLY A 117 -5.25 13.74 -5.28
C GLY A 117 -5.43 13.63 -3.75
N ALA A 118 -4.52 14.20 -2.96
CA ALA A 118 -4.38 13.92 -1.53
C ALA A 118 -5.61 14.22 -0.63
N ALA A 119 -6.49 15.14 -1.02
CA ALA A 119 -7.63 15.54 -0.18
C ALA A 119 -8.78 14.51 -0.10
N GLY A 120 -8.83 13.52 -1.02
CA GLY A 120 -9.88 12.50 -1.06
C GLY A 120 -9.52 11.16 -0.40
N GLU A 121 -8.26 10.97 -0.02
CA GLU A 121 -7.67 9.66 0.29
C GLU A 121 -7.87 9.22 1.75
N GLU A 122 -7.58 10.07 2.72
CA GLU A 122 -7.77 9.75 4.16
C GLU A 122 -9.24 9.47 4.48
N ALA A 123 -10.14 10.24 3.89
CA ALA A 123 -11.57 10.01 4.03
C ALA A 123 -11.99 8.67 3.41
N ALA A 124 -11.37 8.22 2.31
CA ALA A 124 -11.72 6.96 1.66
C ALA A 124 -11.29 5.73 2.47
N LEU A 125 -10.05 5.73 2.98
CA LEU A 125 -9.52 4.64 3.79
C LEU A 125 -10.23 4.50 5.15
N ALA A 126 -10.53 5.63 5.81
CA ALA A 126 -11.32 5.60 7.04
C ALA A 126 -12.72 5.03 6.81
N PHE A 127 -13.36 5.38 5.69
CA PHE A 127 -14.72 4.93 5.37
C PHE A 127 -14.80 3.46 4.92
N GLU A 128 -13.83 2.95 4.17
CA GLU A 128 -13.77 1.50 3.84
C GLU A 128 -13.53 0.68 5.10
N GLY A 129 -12.63 1.12 5.99
CA GLY A 129 -12.40 0.45 7.28
C GLY A 129 -13.64 0.44 8.19
N GLU A 130 -14.38 1.55 8.28
CA GLU A 130 -15.65 1.62 9.02
C GLU A 130 -16.70 0.66 8.44
N GLN A 131 -16.80 0.53 7.11
CA GLN A 131 -17.79 -0.33 6.46
C GLN A 131 -17.50 -1.83 6.63
N GLU A 132 -16.23 -2.24 6.58
CA GLU A 132 -15.83 -3.63 6.86
C GLU A 132 -16.09 -3.98 8.32
N GLN A 133 -15.78 -3.07 9.26
CA GLN A 133 -16.01 -3.28 10.68
C GLN A 133 -17.50 -3.40 11.03
N GLU A 134 -18.37 -2.59 10.40
CA GLU A 134 -19.82 -2.72 10.57
C GLU A 134 -20.34 -4.09 10.06
N GLN A 135 -19.85 -4.57 8.91
CA GLN A 135 -20.23 -5.89 8.37
C GLN A 135 -19.82 -7.05 9.28
N GLU A 136 -18.62 -7.01 9.84
CA GLU A 136 -18.16 -8.04 10.79
C GLU A 136 -19.05 -8.04 12.06
N THR A 137 -19.39 -6.86 12.57
CA THR A 137 -20.24 -6.71 13.76
C THR A 137 -21.65 -7.24 13.54
N GLU A 138 -22.23 -6.98 12.35
CA GLU A 138 -23.55 -7.52 11.98
C GLU A 138 -23.53 -9.05 11.91
N GLN A 139 -22.51 -9.66 11.28
CA GLN A 139 -22.37 -11.11 11.20
C GLN A 139 -22.23 -11.78 12.58
N GLU A 140 -21.43 -11.19 13.47
CA GLU A 140 -21.27 -11.70 14.84
C GLU A 140 -22.59 -11.65 15.62
N THR A 141 -23.36 -10.58 15.45
CA THR A 141 -24.66 -10.41 16.12
C THR A 141 -25.69 -11.44 15.60
N GLU A 142 -25.71 -11.69 14.30
CA GLU A 142 -26.59 -12.71 13.70
C GLU A 142 -26.22 -14.13 14.19
N GLN A 143 -24.94 -14.47 14.29
CA GLN A 143 -24.51 -15.77 14.83
C GLN A 143 -24.92 -15.95 16.29
N GLN A 144 -24.77 -14.91 17.12
CA GLN A 144 -25.18 -14.97 18.52
C GLN A 144 -26.70 -15.19 18.66
N GLN A 145 -27.52 -14.54 17.82
CA GLN A 145 -28.97 -14.76 17.83
C GLN A 145 -29.35 -16.17 17.40
N GLN A 146 -28.68 -16.73 16.38
CA GLN A 146 -28.93 -18.11 15.94
C GLN A 146 -28.61 -19.11 17.07
N GLN A 147 -27.48 -18.94 17.76
CA GLN A 147 -27.13 -19.81 18.90
C GLN A 147 -28.13 -19.72 20.06
N GLN A 148 -28.67 -18.53 20.34
CA GLN A 148 -29.70 -18.37 21.36
C GLN A 148 -31.01 -19.08 20.97
N GLN A 149 -31.44 -18.96 19.71
CA GLN A 149 -32.64 -19.64 19.23
C GLN A 149 -32.51 -21.16 19.26
N GLU A 150 -31.33 -21.70 18.92
CA GLU A 150 -31.06 -23.14 19.02
C GLU A 150 -31.14 -23.62 20.48
N GLN A 151 -30.56 -22.86 21.43
CA GLN A 151 -30.66 -23.20 22.85
C GLN A 151 -32.09 -23.13 23.40
N GLU A 152 -32.91 -22.20 22.92
CA GLU A 152 -34.33 -22.08 23.32
C GLU A 152 -35.20 -23.19 22.73
N THR A 153 -34.86 -23.71 21.54
CA THR A 153 -35.61 -24.81 20.91
C THR A 153 -35.19 -26.19 21.41
N GLU A 154 -34.01 -26.32 22.02
CA GLU A 154 -33.54 -27.54 22.69
C GLU A 154 -34.00 -27.70 24.15
N GLN A 155 -34.61 -26.67 24.77
CA GLN A 155 -35.24 -26.73 26.11
C GLN A 155 -36.74 -27.06 26.06
#